data_AF-A0A436ZV00-F1
#
_entry.id   AF-A0A436ZV00-F1
#
_cell.length_a   1.000
_cell.length_b   1.000
_cell.length_c   1.000
_cell.angle_alpha   90.00
_cell.angle_beta   90.00
_cell.angle_gamma   90.00
#
_symmetry.space_group_name_H-M   'P 1'
#
loop_
_entity.id
_entity.type
_entity.pdbx_description
1 polymer ?
#
loop_
_entity_poly.entity_id
_entity_poly.type
_entity_poly.pdbx_seq_one_letter_code
_entity_poly.pdbx_strand_id
1 'polypeptide(L)'
;MIGTSFSELIAIRAAIIFLRSITPLSIIYIFSLPFFPLSFLTPTTKLLSLYPIAEITFYFLIYLPRKFTLQAAAEHPPLPPSLERKTLFLRIISTIPDHTTYFRRWFLGARVEDIKRDNVKEFLRWSLFNASGSWSEEPDGDEQEDEIEEYVKMLEQKMGRTFEEGRGKAECYRLTIDQVRMKHRPLVWYIILTAIDTLTSIRLASAGYTYYNRPLSTFFTTFPFRFSTLLTTNKTPSSTLPYWYRPHTSTTTLPILYIHGIGIGLHPYVPTLQTLASTLPTTGIIVLEIDPISGRICPPMQKKAEMLASINRILSHHNVQKFVLASNSYGTVVSTHILHDTQLSNKIYSMVLIDPVTILLHLPDVAYNFLRRQPRRANEHMLHYFGSTDQMVAHTLCRRFFWAENILWKDELKGRNVVIWLGGRDLIVDSAGVKKYLTDSGEFDDEDAEGRVVEFVNGGWETKDEEGGRLKIVWGDGLDHAQVFGEKRWYTQLVRDIAEAADAGGQGPA
;
A
#
# COMPACT_ATOMS: atom_id res chain seq x y z
N MET A 1 -9.43 0.23 10.44
CA MET A 1 -9.28 -1.17 10.88
C MET A 1 -10.25 -1.46 12.03
N ILE A 2 -10.79 -2.68 12.16
CA ILE A 2 -11.49 -3.09 13.40
C ILE A 2 -10.50 -3.23 14.58
N GLY A 3 -10.99 -3.28 15.81
CA GLY A 3 -10.16 -3.46 17.01
C GLY A 3 -9.65 -4.88 17.21
N THR A 4 -9.28 -5.20 18.46
CA THR A 4 -8.69 -6.49 18.86
C THR A 4 -9.54 -7.26 19.88
N SER A 5 -10.80 -6.88 20.09
CA SER A 5 -11.65 -7.52 21.11
C SER A 5 -12.04 -8.95 20.71
N PHE A 6 -12.39 -9.77 21.71
CA PHE A 6 -12.83 -11.15 21.47
C PHE A 6 -14.14 -11.22 20.68
N SER A 7 -15.07 -10.29 20.92
CA SER A 7 -16.32 -10.17 20.16
C SER A 7 -16.07 -9.85 18.69
N GLU A 8 -15.16 -8.91 18.40
CA GLU A 8 -14.75 -8.59 17.03
C GLU A 8 -14.08 -9.79 16.36
N LEU A 9 -13.29 -10.57 17.11
CA LEU A 9 -12.64 -11.79 16.61
C LEU A 9 -13.67 -12.84 16.19
N ILE A 10 -14.71 -13.07 17.01
CA ILE A 10 -15.81 -13.97 16.64
C ILE A 10 -16.54 -13.45 15.40
N ALA A 11 -16.90 -12.16 15.40
CA ALA A 11 -17.66 -11.55 14.31
C ALA A 11 -16.90 -11.64 12.97
N ILE A 12 -15.62 -11.27 12.94
CA ILE A 12 -14.82 -11.31 11.70
C ILE A 12 -14.61 -12.74 11.21
N ARG A 13 -14.38 -13.71 12.11
CA ARG A 13 -14.23 -15.11 11.73
C ARG A 13 -15.54 -15.69 11.20
N ALA A 14 -16.67 -15.40 11.83
CA ALA A 14 -17.98 -15.81 11.36
C ALA A 14 -18.28 -15.22 9.97
N ALA A 15 -18.02 -13.93 9.76
CA ALA A 15 -18.17 -13.28 8.45
C ALA A 15 -17.30 -13.92 7.36
N ILE A 16 -16.03 -14.21 7.65
CA ILE A 16 -15.12 -14.88 6.71
C ILE A 16 -15.60 -16.31 6.41
N ILE A 17 -16.04 -17.08 7.43
CA ILE A 17 -16.57 -18.43 7.23
C ILE A 17 -17.82 -18.38 6.36
N PHE A 18 -18.75 -17.47 6.65
CA PHE A 18 -19.96 -17.27 5.87
C PHE A 18 -19.61 -16.98 4.40
N LEU A 19 -18.79 -15.96 4.12
CA LEU A 19 -18.39 -15.61 2.76
C LEU A 19 -17.69 -16.77 2.02
N ARG A 20 -16.80 -17.49 2.70
CA ARG A 20 -16.10 -18.63 2.10
C ARG A 20 -16.99 -19.86 1.89
N SER A 21 -18.12 -19.94 2.58
CA SER A 21 -19.07 -21.05 2.43
C SER A 21 -20.02 -20.88 1.24
N ILE A 22 -20.19 -19.66 0.73
CA ILE A 22 -21.15 -19.36 -0.34
C ILE A 22 -20.91 -20.18 -1.61
N THR A 23 -19.68 -20.24 -2.12
CA THR A 23 -19.38 -20.97 -3.36
C THR A 23 -19.53 -22.49 -3.18
N PRO A 24 -18.94 -23.13 -2.14
CA PRO A 24 -19.19 -24.56 -1.90
C PRO A 24 -20.66 -24.91 -1.70
N LEU A 25 -21.42 -24.09 -0.96
CA LEU A 25 -22.85 -24.31 -0.77
C LEU A 25 -23.65 -24.13 -2.06
N SER A 26 -23.26 -23.17 -2.90
CA SER A 26 -23.86 -22.97 -4.24
C SER A 26 -23.64 -24.20 -5.13
N ILE A 27 -22.42 -24.76 -5.12
CA ILE A 27 -22.10 -26.01 -5.81
C ILE A 27 -22.98 -27.15 -5.29
N ILE A 28 -22.97 -27.41 -3.98
CA ILE A 28 -23.76 -28.49 -3.37
C ILE A 28 -25.25 -28.34 -3.73
N TYR A 29 -25.79 -27.12 -3.63
CA TYR A 29 -27.18 -26.83 -3.98
C TYR A 29 -27.47 -27.20 -5.44
N ILE A 30 -26.72 -26.69 -6.41
CA ILE A 30 -26.96 -26.95 -7.84
C ILE A 30 -26.80 -28.44 -8.20
N PHE A 31 -25.79 -29.11 -7.66
CA PHE A 31 -25.59 -30.54 -7.89
C PHE A 31 -26.62 -31.43 -7.19
N SER A 32 -27.29 -30.92 -6.14
CA SER A 32 -28.38 -31.64 -5.46
C SER A 32 -29.72 -31.55 -6.18
N LEU A 33 -29.95 -30.52 -7.02
CA LEU A 33 -31.24 -30.29 -7.70
C LEU A 33 -31.79 -31.49 -8.49
N PRO A 34 -30.98 -32.27 -9.24
CA PRO A 34 -31.47 -33.44 -9.97
C PRO A 34 -32.00 -34.58 -9.07
N PHE A 35 -31.66 -34.58 -7.78
CA PHE A 35 -32.07 -35.63 -6.83
C PHE A 35 -33.37 -35.28 -6.08
N PHE A 36 -33.91 -34.08 -6.26
CA PHE A 36 -35.19 -33.68 -5.68
C PHE A 36 -36.36 -34.03 -6.62
N PRO A 37 -37.57 -34.29 -6.07
CA PRO A 37 -38.74 -34.54 -6.90
C PRO A 37 -39.08 -33.34 -7.78
N LEU A 38 -39.71 -33.57 -8.93
CA LEU A 38 -40.11 -32.51 -9.87
C LEU A 38 -40.96 -31.41 -9.23
N SER A 39 -41.70 -31.73 -8.17
CA SER A 39 -42.47 -30.77 -7.36
C SER A 39 -41.59 -29.68 -6.70
N PHE A 40 -40.29 -29.95 -6.51
CA PHE A 40 -39.33 -28.99 -6.00
C PHE A 40 -38.91 -27.95 -7.05
N LEU A 41 -39.05 -28.22 -8.36
CA LEU A 41 -38.64 -27.34 -9.47
C LEU A 41 -39.69 -26.28 -9.82
N THR A 42 -40.21 -25.60 -8.80
CA THR A 42 -41.14 -24.47 -8.94
C THR A 42 -40.49 -23.24 -9.62
N PRO A 43 -41.28 -22.28 -10.14
CA PRO A 43 -40.74 -21.01 -10.62
C PRO A 43 -39.87 -20.29 -9.58
N THR A 44 -40.24 -20.37 -8.30
CA THR A 44 -39.50 -19.78 -7.18
C THR A 44 -38.12 -20.42 -7.01
N THR A 45 -38.02 -21.75 -7.03
CA THR A 45 -36.72 -22.42 -6.89
C THR A 45 -35.84 -22.19 -8.11
N LYS A 46 -36.41 -22.09 -9.32
CA LYS A 46 -35.68 -21.66 -10.51
C LYS A 46 -35.11 -20.24 -10.37
N LEU A 47 -35.91 -19.29 -9.86
CA LEU A 47 -35.46 -17.92 -9.59
C LEU A 47 -34.33 -17.88 -8.54
N LEU A 48 -34.49 -18.62 -7.43
CA LEU A 48 -33.47 -18.73 -6.38
C LEU A 48 -32.17 -19.39 -6.88
N SER A 49 -32.27 -20.27 -7.88
CA SER A 49 -31.12 -20.95 -8.47
C SER A 49 -30.25 -20.04 -9.35
N LEU A 50 -30.75 -18.86 -9.76
CA LEU A 50 -29.97 -17.93 -10.57
C LEU A 50 -28.68 -17.47 -9.87
N TYR A 51 -28.74 -17.19 -8.56
CA TYR A 51 -27.55 -16.75 -7.82
C TYR A 51 -26.50 -17.87 -7.69
N PRO A 52 -26.84 -19.09 -7.21
CA PRO A 52 -25.88 -20.20 -7.18
C PRO A 52 -25.28 -20.51 -8.56
N ILE A 53 -26.08 -20.47 -9.64
CA ILE A 53 -25.56 -20.63 -11.01
C ILE A 53 -24.54 -19.53 -11.31
N ALA A 54 -24.87 -18.26 -11.09
CA ALA A 54 -23.97 -17.14 -11.33
C ALA A 54 -22.67 -17.25 -10.50
N GLU A 55 -22.77 -17.64 -9.23
CA GLU A 55 -21.62 -17.84 -8.33
C GLU A 55 -20.69 -18.95 -8.83
N ILE A 56 -21.25 -20.09 -9.27
CA ILE A 56 -20.49 -21.20 -9.84
C ILE A 56 -19.82 -20.75 -11.15
N THR A 57 -20.57 -20.12 -12.05
CA THR A 57 -20.05 -19.61 -13.32
C THR A 57 -18.91 -18.62 -13.08
N PHE A 58 -19.08 -17.68 -12.14
CA PHE A 58 -18.04 -16.73 -11.77
C PHE A 58 -16.80 -17.42 -11.19
N TYR A 59 -16.99 -18.40 -10.31
CA TYR A 59 -15.87 -19.14 -9.73
C TYR A 59 -15.05 -19.89 -10.79
N PHE A 60 -15.71 -20.67 -11.64
CA PHE A 60 -15.03 -21.52 -12.63
C PHE A 60 -14.54 -20.76 -13.86
N LEU A 61 -15.27 -19.75 -14.34
CA LEU A 61 -14.94 -19.05 -15.58
C LEU A 61 -14.16 -17.76 -15.38
N ILE A 62 -14.23 -17.14 -14.19
CA ILE A 62 -13.54 -15.87 -13.90
C ILE A 62 -12.43 -16.08 -12.87
N TYR A 63 -12.77 -16.57 -11.67
CA TYR A 63 -11.79 -16.65 -10.58
C TYR A 63 -10.68 -17.69 -10.85
N LEU A 64 -11.02 -18.93 -11.22
CA LEU A 64 -10.01 -19.98 -11.42
C LEU A 64 -9.02 -19.66 -12.56
N PRO A 65 -9.44 -19.22 -13.76
CA PRO A 65 -8.51 -18.82 -14.81
C PRO A 65 -7.61 -17.68 -14.37
N ARG A 66 -8.17 -16.65 -13.70
CA ARG A 66 -7.39 -15.52 -13.17
C ARG A 66 -6.40 -15.96 -12.10
N LYS A 67 -6.79 -16.89 -11.22
CA LYS A 67 -5.91 -17.43 -10.19
C LYS A 67 -4.68 -18.09 -10.80
N PHE A 68 -4.81 -18.69 -11.99
CA PHE A 68 -3.70 -19.24 -12.75
C PHE A 68 -2.88 -18.14 -13.44
N THR A 69 -3.52 -17.26 -14.21
CA THR A 69 -2.79 -16.25 -15.00
C THR A 69 -2.05 -15.22 -14.15
N LEU A 70 -2.60 -14.84 -12.99
CA LEU A 70 -1.98 -13.89 -12.06
C LEU A 70 -0.78 -14.49 -11.29
N GLN A 71 -0.40 -15.74 -11.54
CA GLN A 71 0.87 -16.31 -11.02
C GLN A 71 2.08 -15.98 -11.90
N ALA A 72 1.87 -15.47 -13.12
CA ALA A 72 2.93 -15.10 -14.05
C ALA A 72 4.04 -14.30 -13.35
N ALA A 73 5.30 -14.53 -13.77
CA ALA A 73 6.47 -13.91 -13.16
C ALA A 73 6.40 -12.38 -13.19
N ALA A 74 7.02 -11.74 -12.20
CA ALA A 74 7.15 -10.29 -12.19
C ALA A 74 8.08 -9.84 -13.33
N GLU A 75 7.70 -8.79 -14.05
CA GLU A 75 8.64 -8.08 -14.92
C GLU A 75 9.45 -7.12 -14.06
N HIS A 76 10.67 -7.51 -13.72
CA HIS A 76 11.55 -6.73 -12.86
C HIS A 76 12.07 -5.46 -13.57
N PRO A 77 12.33 -4.37 -12.81
CA PRO A 77 13.03 -3.21 -13.35
C PRO A 77 14.48 -3.60 -13.71
N PRO A 78 15.14 -2.81 -14.59
CA PRO A 78 16.56 -2.99 -14.88
C PRO A 78 17.39 -3.02 -13.60
N LEU A 79 18.40 -3.88 -13.58
CA LEU A 79 19.29 -3.98 -12.43
C LEU A 79 20.11 -2.69 -12.28
N PRO A 80 20.14 -2.05 -11.10
CA PRO A 80 20.98 -0.88 -10.87
C PRO A 80 22.47 -1.22 -11.03
N PRO A 81 23.35 -0.26 -11.38
CA PRO A 81 24.80 -0.47 -11.42
C PRO A 81 25.37 -1.02 -10.10
N SER A 82 26.48 -1.77 -10.17
CA SER A 82 27.12 -2.41 -9.01
C SER A 82 27.40 -1.42 -7.86
N LEU A 83 27.92 -0.23 -8.16
CA LEU A 83 28.19 0.80 -7.16
C LEU A 83 26.92 1.26 -6.42
N GLU A 84 25.80 1.42 -7.13
CA GLU A 84 24.51 1.80 -6.54
C GLU A 84 23.96 0.67 -5.66
N ARG A 85 24.05 -0.59 -6.13
CA ARG A 85 23.66 -1.77 -5.34
C ARG A 85 24.47 -1.88 -4.05
N LYS A 86 25.79 -1.68 -4.13
CA LYS A 86 26.70 -1.73 -2.98
C LYS A 86 26.39 -0.63 -1.99
N THR A 87 26.13 0.58 -2.47
CA THR A 87 25.71 1.72 -1.64
C THR A 87 24.39 1.41 -0.92
N LEU A 88 23.40 0.89 -1.65
CA LEU A 88 22.12 0.48 -1.10
C LEU A 88 22.31 -0.63 -0.04
N PHE A 89 23.13 -1.63 -0.31
CA PHE A 89 23.42 -2.72 0.62
C PHE A 89 24.10 -2.23 1.91
N LEU A 90 25.13 -1.39 1.80
CA LEU A 90 25.80 -0.78 2.96
C LEU A 90 24.82 0.04 3.82
N ARG A 91 23.88 0.72 3.15
CA ARG A 91 22.82 1.49 3.80
C ARG A 91 21.82 0.58 4.53
N ILE A 92 21.45 -0.56 3.96
CA ILE A 92 20.60 -1.56 4.62
C ILE A 92 21.30 -2.08 5.89
N ILE A 93 22.52 -2.60 5.77
CA ILE A 93 23.18 -3.27 6.89
C ILE A 93 23.54 -2.32 8.04
N SER A 94 23.65 -1.02 7.77
CA SER A 94 23.89 0.01 8.79
C SER A 94 22.61 0.45 9.50
N THR A 95 21.42 0.26 8.89
CA THR A 95 20.12 0.67 9.45
C THR A 95 19.33 -0.47 10.08
N ILE A 96 19.78 -1.72 9.94
CA ILE A 96 19.21 -2.87 10.65
C ILE A 96 19.49 -2.77 12.16
N PRO A 97 18.45 -2.75 13.02
CA PRO A 97 18.65 -2.68 14.48
C PRO A 97 19.26 -3.95 15.07
N ASP A 98 18.82 -5.13 14.61
CA ASP A 98 19.36 -6.44 15.00
C ASP A 98 19.38 -7.38 13.79
N HIS A 99 20.58 -7.73 13.32
CA HIS A 99 20.78 -8.58 12.15
C HIS A 99 20.25 -9.99 12.34
N THR A 100 20.28 -10.52 13.58
CA THR A 100 19.79 -11.88 13.84
C THR A 100 18.26 -11.94 13.67
N THR A 101 17.53 -11.03 14.30
CA THR A 101 16.07 -10.94 14.18
C THR A 101 15.66 -10.57 12.75
N TYR A 102 16.42 -9.70 12.08
CA TYR A 102 16.21 -9.36 10.68
C TYR A 102 16.14 -10.61 9.79
N PHE A 103 17.18 -11.45 9.83
CA PHE A 103 17.19 -12.68 9.04
C PHE A 103 16.12 -13.65 9.52
N ARG A 104 16.00 -13.90 10.83
CA ARG A 104 14.96 -14.81 11.32
C ARG A 104 13.58 -14.44 10.79
N ARG A 105 13.21 -13.15 10.75
CA ARG A 105 11.90 -12.72 10.26
C ARG A 105 11.77 -12.84 8.74
N TRP A 106 12.81 -12.52 7.96
CA TRP A 106 12.83 -12.80 6.50
C TRP A 106 12.77 -14.30 6.17
N PHE A 107 13.29 -15.15 7.06
CA PHE A 107 13.24 -16.61 7.00
C PHE A 107 12.08 -17.21 7.81
N LEU A 108 10.93 -16.52 7.90
CA LEU A 108 9.67 -17.02 8.47
C LEU A 108 9.75 -17.48 9.93
N GLY A 109 10.68 -16.93 10.71
CA GLY A 109 10.93 -17.29 12.11
C GLY A 109 11.84 -18.49 12.28
N ALA A 110 12.56 -18.92 11.23
CA ALA A 110 13.51 -20.02 11.28
C ALA A 110 14.53 -19.86 12.42
N ARG A 111 15.06 -21.01 12.87
CA ARG A 111 16.17 -21.01 13.80
C ARG A 111 17.43 -20.57 13.08
N VAL A 112 18.35 -19.98 13.82
CA VAL A 112 19.53 -19.32 13.25
C VAL A 112 20.46 -20.35 12.59
N GLU A 113 20.51 -21.57 13.13
CA GLU A 113 21.34 -22.68 12.64
C GLU A 113 20.81 -23.26 11.32
N ASP A 114 19.52 -23.05 11.04
CA ASP A 114 18.89 -23.48 9.79
C ASP A 114 19.11 -22.47 8.64
N ILE A 115 19.66 -21.27 8.94
CA ILE A 115 19.98 -20.21 7.96
C ILE A 115 21.48 -20.27 7.67
N LYS A 116 21.83 -20.93 6.57
CA LYS A 116 23.22 -21.13 6.13
C LYS A 116 23.59 -20.23 4.95
N ARG A 117 24.85 -20.28 4.53
CA ARG A 117 25.42 -19.40 3.50
C ARG A 117 24.58 -19.38 2.21
N ASP A 118 24.14 -20.54 1.71
CA ASP A 118 23.33 -20.61 0.48
C ASP A 118 21.93 -20.00 0.63
N ASN A 119 21.36 -20.04 1.85
CA ASN A 119 20.09 -19.39 2.14
C ASN A 119 20.24 -17.87 2.07
N VAL A 120 21.31 -17.32 2.66
CA VAL A 120 21.61 -15.88 2.64
C VAL A 120 21.86 -15.40 1.21
N LYS A 121 22.65 -16.16 0.42
CA LYS A 121 22.88 -15.84 -0.99
C LYS A 121 21.58 -15.82 -1.80
N GLU A 122 20.69 -16.80 -1.61
CA GLU A 122 19.36 -16.79 -2.26
C GLU A 122 18.55 -15.54 -1.90
N PHE A 123 18.57 -15.14 -0.63
CA PHE A 123 17.91 -13.91 -0.19
C PHE A 123 18.50 -12.66 -0.84
N LEU A 124 19.83 -12.55 -0.94
CA LEU A 124 20.51 -11.41 -1.58
C LEU A 124 20.23 -11.36 -3.08
N ARG A 125 20.30 -12.51 -3.76
CA ARG A 125 19.93 -12.67 -5.19
C ARG A 125 18.55 -12.11 -5.48
N TRP A 126 17.56 -12.48 -4.67
CA TRP A 126 16.22 -11.93 -4.84
C TRP A 126 16.15 -10.43 -4.50
N SER A 127 16.63 -10.05 -3.32
CA SER A 127 16.37 -8.72 -2.76
C SER A 127 17.12 -7.59 -3.46
N LEU A 128 18.35 -7.84 -3.95
CA LEU A 128 19.21 -6.80 -4.55
C LEU A 128 19.49 -7.03 -6.03
N PHE A 129 19.35 -8.27 -6.52
CA PHE A 129 19.68 -8.63 -7.91
C PHE A 129 18.46 -8.95 -8.78
N ASN A 130 17.24 -8.85 -8.23
CA ASN A 130 16.01 -9.22 -8.96
C ASN A 130 16.03 -10.66 -9.52
N ALA A 131 16.81 -11.54 -8.89
CA ALA A 131 17.12 -12.88 -9.40
C ALA A 131 16.24 -13.96 -8.76
N SER A 132 15.83 -14.96 -9.54
CA SER A 132 15.14 -16.14 -9.02
C SER A 132 16.05 -17.32 -8.66
N GLY A 133 17.31 -17.30 -9.07
CA GLY A 133 18.26 -18.41 -8.89
C GLY A 133 19.70 -17.99 -9.11
N SER A 134 20.60 -18.98 -9.09
CA SER A 134 22.02 -18.80 -9.44
C SER A 134 22.17 -18.47 -10.92
N TRP A 135 23.12 -17.59 -11.24
CA TRP A 135 23.35 -17.06 -12.58
C TRP A 135 24.45 -17.80 -13.36
N SER A 136 24.80 -19.03 -12.98
CA SER A 136 25.94 -19.76 -13.56
C SER A 136 25.83 -20.04 -15.08
N GLU A 137 24.72 -19.68 -15.72
CA GLU A 137 24.51 -19.78 -17.18
C GLU A 137 24.36 -18.41 -17.89
N GLU A 138 24.45 -17.29 -17.16
CA GLU A 138 24.31 -15.93 -17.72
C GLU A 138 25.67 -15.24 -17.93
N PRO A 139 25.81 -14.35 -18.94
CA PRO A 139 27.10 -13.74 -19.29
C PRO A 139 27.78 -12.95 -18.15
N ASP A 140 26.99 -12.29 -17.30
CA ASP A 140 27.48 -11.49 -16.16
C ASP A 140 27.36 -12.27 -14.84
N GLY A 141 27.05 -13.56 -14.88
CA GLY A 141 26.69 -14.34 -13.71
C GLY A 141 27.81 -14.51 -12.69
N ASP A 142 29.04 -14.68 -13.17
CA ASP A 142 30.23 -14.84 -12.31
C ASP A 142 30.54 -13.54 -11.53
N GLU A 143 30.52 -12.38 -12.20
CA GLU A 143 30.75 -11.08 -11.55
C GLU A 143 29.68 -10.76 -10.50
N GLN A 144 28.42 -11.08 -10.79
CA GLN A 144 27.32 -10.88 -9.85
C GLN A 144 27.42 -11.82 -8.64
N GLU A 145 27.84 -13.07 -8.84
CA GLU A 145 28.04 -14.02 -7.75
C GLU A 145 29.23 -13.61 -6.87
N ASP A 146 30.30 -13.07 -7.44
CA ASP A 146 31.42 -12.47 -6.69
C ASP A 146 30.96 -11.29 -5.82
N GLU A 147 30.09 -10.42 -6.35
CA GLU A 147 29.48 -9.32 -5.59
C GLU A 147 28.61 -9.84 -4.43
N ILE A 148 27.82 -10.90 -4.66
CA ILE A 148 27.02 -11.55 -3.62
C ILE A 148 27.93 -12.13 -2.52
N GLU A 149 29.04 -12.75 -2.89
CA GLU A 149 30.03 -13.26 -1.94
C GLU A 149 30.65 -12.15 -1.10
N GLU A 150 30.94 -11.00 -1.71
CA GLU A 150 31.38 -9.80 -1.00
C GLU A 150 30.32 -9.37 0.04
N TYR A 151 29.05 -9.32 -0.34
CA TYR A 151 27.95 -8.95 0.56
C TYR A 151 27.78 -9.93 1.71
N VAL A 152 27.92 -11.24 1.48
CA VAL A 152 27.88 -12.23 2.56
C VAL A 152 29.02 -11.99 3.54
N LYS A 153 30.26 -11.76 3.08
CA LYS A 153 31.40 -11.47 3.96
C LYS A 153 31.19 -10.21 4.79
N MET A 154 30.64 -9.14 4.18
CA MET A 154 30.30 -7.91 4.89
C MET A 154 29.25 -8.14 5.98
N LEU A 155 28.24 -8.97 5.71
CA LEU A 155 27.24 -9.38 6.71
C LEU A 155 27.89 -10.17 7.85
N GLU A 156 28.73 -11.15 7.55
CA GLU A 156 29.42 -11.95 8.56
C GLU A 156 30.29 -11.07 9.46
N GLN A 157 31.01 -10.11 8.87
CA GLN A 157 31.78 -9.12 9.61
C GLN A 157 30.89 -8.25 10.51
N LYS A 158 29.76 -7.76 9.99
CA LYS A 158 28.82 -6.92 10.74
C LYS A 158 28.15 -7.69 11.89
N MET A 159 27.87 -8.98 11.69
CA MET A 159 27.25 -9.86 12.68
C MET A 159 28.25 -10.44 13.69
N GLY A 160 29.57 -10.30 13.44
CA GLY A 160 30.61 -10.91 14.27
C GLY A 160 30.60 -12.45 14.24
N ARG A 161 30.00 -13.07 13.22
CA ARG A 161 29.92 -14.53 13.07
C ARG A 161 29.82 -14.92 11.61
N THR A 162 30.32 -16.12 11.29
CA THR A 162 30.19 -16.70 9.94
C THR A 162 28.92 -17.53 9.82
N PHE A 163 28.37 -17.61 8.61
CA PHE A 163 27.32 -18.57 8.28
C PHE A 163 27.95 -19.95 8.06
N GLU A 164 27.26 -21.01 8.49
CA GLU A 164 27.69 -22.36 8.14
C GLU A 164 27.63 -22.59 6.63
N GLU A 165 28.55 -23.38 6.11
CA GLU A 165 28.60 -23.73 4.69
C GLU A 165 27.39 -24.57 4.24
N GLY A 166 27.04 -24.41 2.97
CA GLY A 166 25.97 -25.13 2.29
C GLY A 166 24.56 -24.58 2.53
N ARG A 167 23.56 -25.41 2.22
CA ARG A 167 22.12 -25.09 2.28
C ARG A 167 21.49 -25.63 3.57
N GLY A 168 20.93 -24.74 4.37
CA GLY A 168 20.12 -25.08 5.54
C GLY A 168 18.64 -25.29 5.19
N LYS A 169 17.84 -25.66 6.21
CA LYS A 169 16.40 -25.97 6.05
C LYS A 169 15.50 -24.73 5.98
N ALA A 170 16.05 -23.54 6.23
CA ALA A 170 15.28 -22.30 6.25
C ALA A 170 14.90 -21.84 4.84
N GLU A 171 13.69 -21.28 4.71
CA GLU A 171 13.19 -20.70 3.46
C GLU A 171 12.90 -19.22 3.68
N CYS A 172 13.50 -18.36 2.85
CA CYS A 172 13.14 -16.95 2.81
C CYS A 172 11.89 -16.77 1.94
N TYR A 173 11.11 -15.73 2.23
CA TYR A 173 10.05 -15.35 1.30
C TYR A 173 10.52 -14.28 0.33
N ARG A 174 10.30 -14.54 -0.96
CA ARG A 174 10.70 -13.70 -2.08
C ARG A 174 9.47 -13.14 -2.75
N LEU A 175 9.11 -11.91 -2.41
CA LEU A 175 7.80 -11.33 -2.73
C LEU A 175 7.47 -11.38 -4.23
N THR A 176 8.45 -11.12 -5.08
CA THR A 176 8.30 -11.03 -6.54
C THR A 176 8.30 -12.38 -7.26
N ILE A 177 8.74 -13.45 -6.58
CA ILE A 177 8.95 -14.78 -7.16
C ILE A 177 7.94 -15.77 -6.60
N ASP A 178 7.76 -15.77 -5.28
CA ASP A 178 6.88 -16.70 -4.59
C ASP A 178 5.43 -16.61 -5.12
N GLN A 179 4.66 -17.66 -4.84
CA GLN A 179 3.25 -17.75 -5.21
C GLN A 179 2.45 -16.55 -4.70
N VAL A 180 1.61 -16.00 -5.59
CA VAL A 180 0.64 -14.97 -5.24
C VAL A 180 -0.48 -15.62 -4.41
N ARG A 181 -0.49 -15.33 -3.10
CA ARG A 181 -1.46 -15.90 -2.14
C ARG A 181 -2.80 -15.16 -2.22
N MET A 182 -3.68 -15.63 -3.08
CA MET A 182 -5.03 -15.09 -3.22
C MET A 182 -6.12 -16.05 -2.72
N LYS A 183 -7.23 -15.48 -2.23
CA LYS A 183 -8.43 -16.20 -1.82
C LYS A 183 -9.61 -15.75 -2.66
N HIS A 184 -10.56 -16.65 -2.91
CA HIS A 184 -11.80 -16.32 -3.61
C HIS A 184 -12.64 -15.31 -2.81
N ARG A 185 -13.30 -14.40 -3.53
CA ARG A 185 -14.38 -13.55 -3.01
C ARG A 185 -15.65 -13.93 -3.77
N PRO A 186 -16.73 -14.33 -3.09
CA PRO A 186 -17.99 -14.66 -3.77
C PRO A 186 -18.58 -13.41 -4.44
N LEU A 187 -19.48 -13.60 -5.41
CA LEU A 187 -20.14 -12.51 -6.13
C LEU A 187 -20.80 -11.50 -5.19
N VAL A 188 -21.42 -11.96 -4.10
CA VAL A 188 -22.01 -11.07 -3.10
C VAL A 188 -21.02 -10.05 -2.53
N TRP A 189 -19.72 -10.39 -2.42
CA TRP A 189 -18.71 -9.44 -1.98
C TRP A 189 -18.59 -8.26 -2.96
N TYR A 190 -18.58 -8.53 -4.26
CA TYR A 190 -18.53 -7.48 -5.27
C TYR A 190 -19.84 -6.69 -5.37
N ILE A 191 -20.98 -7.29 -5.05
CA ILE A 191 -22.26 -6.56 -4.88
C ILE A 191 -22.14 -5.58 -3.71
N ILE A 192 -21.61 -6.02 -2.56
CA ILE A 192 -21.37 -5.16 -1.39
C ILE A 192 -20.42 -4.01 -1.76
N LEU A 193 -19.31 -4.31 -2.46
CA LEU A 193 -18.40 -3.27 -2.93
C LEU A 193 -19.08 -2.27 -3.86
N THR A 194 -19.97 -2.72 -4.76
CA THR A 194 -20.74 -1.83 -5.65
C THR A 194 -21.63 -0.88 -4.84
N ALA A 195 -22.29 -1.37 -3.79
CA ALA A 195 -23.13 -0.54 -2.93
C ALA A 195 -22.29 0.51 -2.15
N ILE A 196 -21.18 0.08 -1.55
CA ILE A 196 -20.23 0.96 -0.84
C ILE A 196 -19.68 2.03 -1.79
N ASP A 197 -19.31 1.62 -2.98
CA ASP A 197 -18.74 2.48 -4.02
C ASP A 197 -19.73 3.53 -4.52
N THR A 198 -20.99 3.13 -4.71
CA THR A 198 -22.08 4.03 -5.09
C THR A 198 -22.33 5.05 -3.98
N LEU A 199 -22.38 4.61 -2.72
CA LEU A 199 -22.54 5.51 -1.57
C LEU A 199 -21.36 6.49 -1.46
N THR A 200 -20.14 6.00 -1.67
CA THR A 200 -18.92 6.82 -1.70
C THR A 200 -19.02 7.89 -2.78
N SER A 201 -19.44 7.50 -3.98
CA SER A 201 -19.60 8.40 -5.13
C SER A 201 -20.64 9.50 -4.84
N ILE A 202 -21.79 9.14 -4.27
CA ILE A 202 -22.83 10.11 -3.88
C ILE A 202 -22.29 11.10 -2.84
N ARG A 203 -21.59 10.60 -1.81
CA ARG A 203 -21.04 11.44 -0.73
C ARG A 203 -19.95 12.39 -1.21
N LEU A 204 -19.07 11.94 -2.10
CA LEU A 204 -18.05 12.79 -2.71
C LEU A 204 -18.69 13.83 -3.65
N ALA A 205 -19.66 13.43 -4.49
CA ALA A 205 -20.40 14.37 -5.33
C ALA A 205 -21.11 15.44 -4.49
N SER A 206 -21.74 15.06 -3.38
CA SER A 206 -22.40 16.00 -2.46
C SER A 206 -21.43 16.99 -1.78
N ALA A 207 -20.14 16.65 -1.72
CA ALA A 207 -19.08 17.51 -1.19
C ALA A 207 -18.35 18.33 -2.26
N GLY A 208 -18.88 18.35 -3.50
CA GLY A 208 -18.35 19.14 -4.60
C GLY A 208 -17.24 18.46 -5.41
N TYR A 209 -17.02 17.16 -5.21
CA TYR A 209 -16.05 16.41 -6.02
C TYR A 209 -16.71 15.90 -7.31
N THR A 210 -16.01 16.12 -8.42
CA THR A 210 -16.39 15.63 -9.74
C THR A 210 -15.53 14.44 -10.11
N TYR A 211 -16.15 13.34 -10.54
CA TYR A 211 -15.41 12.15 -10.98
C TYR A 211 -14.95 12.30 -12.43
N TYR A 212 -13.67 12.04 -12.68
CA TYR A 212 -13.07 12.01 -14.02
C TYR A 212 -12.86 10.56 -14.44
N ASN A 213 -13.74 10.10 -15.33
CA ASN A 213 -13.80 8.69 -15.70
C ASN A 213 -12.83 8.35 -16.84
N ARG A 214 -12.49 7.07 -16.94
CA ARG A 214 -11.76 6.50 -18.08
C ARG A 214 -12.61 6.51 -19.37
N PRO A 215 -11.97 6.29 -20.54
CA PRO A 215 -12.70 6.04 -21.79
C PRO A 215 -13.68 4.86 -21.66
N LEU A 216 -14.80 4.92 -22.38
CA LEU A 216 -15.82 3.84 -22.35
C LEU A 216 -15.28 2.49 -22.81
N SER A 217 -14.25 2.48 -23.66
CA SER A 217 -13.57 1.26 -24.11
C SER A 217 -12.98 0.43 -22.96
N THR A 218 -12.68 1.04 -21.81
CA THR A 218 -12.13 0.33 -20.65
C THR A 218 -13.22 -0.15 -19.68
N PHE A 219 -14.50 0.10 -19.95
CA PHE A 219 -15.59 -0.18 -19.00
C PHE A 219 -15.61 -1.63 -18.51
N PHE A 220 -15.49 -2.60 -19.43
CA PHE A 220 -15.52 -4.02 -19.10
C PHE A 220 -14.21 -4.58 -18.54
N THR A 221 -13.16 -3.75 -18.44
CA THR A 221 -11.88 -4.19 -17.86
C THR A 221 -11.89 -4.16 -16.33
N THR A 222 -12.84 -3.44 -15.72
CA THR A 222 -12.95 -3.28 -14.27
C THR A 222 -14.28 -3.82 -13.76
N PHE A 223 -14.23 -4.68 -12.76
CA PHE A 223 -15.38 -5.25 -12.07
C PHE A 223 -15.23 -5.06 -10.55
N PRO A 224 -16.28 -4.64 -9.82
CA PRO A 224 -17.66 -4.47 -10.27
C PRO A 224 -17.85 -3.31 -11.25
N PHE A 225 -18.83 -3.45 -12.15
CA PHE A 225 -19.13 -2.43 -13.15
C PHE A 225 -19.79 -1.22 -12.50
N ARG A 226 -19.24 -0.03 -12.75
CA ARG A 226 -19.81 1.23 -12.28
C ARG A 226 -20.73 1.84 -13.33
N PHE A 227 -21.96 1.35 -13.42
CA PHE A 227 -22.94 1.84 -14.40
C PHE A 227 -23.21 3.36 -14.29
N SER A 228 -23.09 3.94 -13.10
CA SER A 228 -23.17 5.39 -12.89
C SER A 228 -22.18 6.18 -13.75
N THR A 229 -21.03 5.60 -14.06
CA THR A 229 -19.96 6.27 -14.82
C THR A 229 -20.24 6.34 -16.33
N LEU A 230 -21.26 5.63 -16.82
CA LEU A 230 -21.76 5.77 -18.20
C LEU A 230 -22.40 7.14 -18.44
N LEU A 231 -22.88 7.79 -17.38
CA LEU A 231 -23.48 9.11 -17.41
C LEU A 231 -22.46 10.24 -17.19
N THR A 232 -21.21 9.91 -16.83
CA THR A 232 -20.16 10.90 -16.56
C THR A 232 -19.55 11.42 -17.86
N THR A 233 -19.65 12.74 -18.06
CA THR A 233 -19.08 13.45 -19.21
C THR A 233 -17.59 13.77 -19.01
N ASN A 234 -17.14 13.98 -17.78
CA ASN A 234 -15.75 14.30 -17.47
C ASN A 234 -14.84 13.09 -17.70
N LYS A 235 -13.79 13.26 -18.50
CA LYS A 235 -12.82 12.23 -18.83
C LYS A 235 -11.46 12.56 -18.27
N THR A 236 -10.80 11.57 -17.68
CA THR A 236 -9.40 11.72 -17.25
C THR A 236 -8.50 11.98 -18.48
N PRO A 237 -7.49 12.87 -18.38
CA PRO A 237 -6.48 13.04 -19.41
C PRO A 237 -5.48 11.87 -19.45
N SER A 238 -5.53 10.96 -18.46
CA SER A 238 -4.88 9.65 -18.53
C SER A 238 -5.83 8.62 -19.15
N SER A 239 -5.29 7.66 -19.91
CA SER A 239 -6.09 6.56 -20.45
C SER A 239 -6.51 5.54 -19.37
N THR A 240 -5.85 5.55 -18.21
CA THR A 240 -5.91 4.44 -17.24
C THR A 240 -6.21 4.88 -15.80
N LEU A 241 -5.85 6.11 -15.40
CA LEU A 241 -5.95 6.57 -14.02
C LEU A 241 -7.17 7.48 -13.82
N PRO A 242 -8.28 6.98 -13.24
CA PRO A 242 -9.40 7.82 -12.82
C PRO A 242 -9.06 8.57 -11.52
N TYR A 243 -9.81 9.63 -11.27
CA TYR A 243 -9.66 10.44 -10.06
C TYR A 243 -10.91 11.26 -9.77
N TRP A 244 -11.00 11.77 -8.55
CA TRP A 244 -11.98 12.77 -8.14
C TRP A 244 -11.32 14.13 -8.06
N TYR A 245 -12.04 15.17 -8.46
CA TYR A 245 -11.51 16.52 -8.50
C TYR A 245 -12.48 17.53 -7.91
N ARG A 246 -11.96 18.39 -7.05
CA ARG A 246 -12.61 19.60 -6.58
C ARG A 246 -11.83 20.82 -7.10
N PRO A 247 -12.49 21.81 -7.72
CA PRO A 247 -11.81 22.96 -8.33
C PRO A 247 -10.97 23.78 -7.37
N HIS A 248 -9.84 24.29 -7.86
CA HIS A 248 -8.98 25.22 -7.14
C HIS A 248 -9.26 26.67 -7.55
N THR A 249 -9.56 27.54 -6.58
CA THR A 249 -9.76 28.98 -6.77
C THR A 249 -9.05 29.85 -5.73
N SER A 250 -8.43 29.23 -4.73
CA SER A 250 -7.73 29.94 -3.65
C SER A 250 -6.42 30.57 -4.14
N THR A 251 -6.11 31.75 -3.61
CA THR A 251 -4.83 32.45 -3.81
C THR A 251 -3.89 32.32 -2.61
N THR A 252 -4.37 31.82 -1.47
CA THR A 252 -3.63 31.74 -0.21
C THR A 252 -3.22 30.32 0.16
N THR A 253 -3.81 29.31 -0.49
CA THR A 253 -3.55 27.90 -0.23
C THR A 253 -3.16 27.19 -1.50
N LEU A 254 -2.36 26.13 -1.43
CA LEU A 254 -2.02 25.30 -2.58
C LEU A 254 -2.99 24.12 -2.75
N PRO A 255 -3.21 23.63 -3.99
CA PRO A 255 -4.05 22.47 -4.23
C PRO A 255 -3.44 21.20 -3.62
N ILE A 256 -4.30 20.24 -3.28
CA ILE A 256 -3.92 18.99 -2.61
C ILE A 256 -4.02 17.83 -3.61
N LEU A 257 -2.94 17.06 -3.76
CA LEU A 257 -2.95 15.74 -4.38
C LEU A 257 -3.05 14.67 -3.27
N TYR A 258 -4.18 13.98 -3.23
CA TYR A 258 -4.49 12.96 -2.23
C TYR A 258 -4.39 11.55 -2.83
N ILE A 259 -3.62 10.67 -2.19
CA ILE A 259 -3.36 9.29 -2.65
C ILE A 259 -3.73 8.28 -1.56
N HIS A 260 -4.72 7.43 -1.83
CA HIS A 260 -5.21 6.47 -0.85
C HIS A 260 -4.35 5.19 -0.74
N GLY A 261 -4.51 4.49 0.38
CA GLY A 261 -3.94 3.17 0.63
C GLY A 261 -4.85 2.00 0.19
N ILE A 262 -4.40 0.77 0.47
CA ILE A 262 -5.15 -0.45 0.18
C ILE A 262 -6.46 -0.49 0.98
N GLY A 263 -7.56 -0.89 0.34
CA GLY A 263 -8.84 -1.07 1.02
C GLY A 263 -10.02 -1.23 0.08
N ILE A 264 -11.18 -0.73 0.49
CA ILE A 264 -12.44 -0.75 -0.25
C ILE A 264 -12.63 0.55 -1.05
N GLY A 265 -11.60 0.94 -1.80
CA GLY A 265 -11.54 2.21 -2.52
C GLY A 265 -11.49 3.42 -1.59
N LEU A 266 -12.13 4.51 -2.00
CA LEU A 266 -12.09 5.79 -1.28
C LEU A 266 -13.02 5.87 -0.05
N HIS A 267 -13.84 4.85 0.20
CA HIS A 267 -14.85 4.88 1.26
C HIS A 267 -14.31 5.28 2.65
N PRO A 268 -13.18 4.71 3.14
CA PRO A 268 -12.65 5.06 4.46
C PRO A 268 -12.25 6.53 4.59
N TYR A 269 -11.92 7.19 3.48
CA TYR A 269 -11.41 8.55 3.44
C TYR A 269 -12.51 9.60 3.27
N VAL A 270 -13.75 9.19 2.99
CA VAL A 270 -14.86 10.12 2.76
C VAL A 270 -15.06 11.12 3.90
N PRO A 271 -15.06 10.74 5.20
CA PRO A 271 -15.19 11.71 6.28
C PRO A 271 -14.10 12.79 6.26
N THR A 272 -12.84 12.40 6.03
CA THR A 272 -11.70 13.30 5.90
C THR A 272 -11.84 14.21 4.69
N LEU A 273 -12.18 13.67 3.53
CA LEU A 273 -12.35 14.44 2.29
C LEU A 273 -13.52 15.45 2.39
N GLN A 274 -14.65 15.06 2.98
CA GLN A 274 -15.77 15.98 3.25
C GLN A 274 -15.37 17.10 4.23
N THR A 275 -14.59 16.76 5.26
CA THR A 275 -14.08 17.71 6.24
C THR A 275 -13.04 18.66 5.61
N LEU A 276 -12.17 18.17 4.73
CA LEU A 276 -11.25 19.00 3.94
C LEU A 276 -12.02 19.96 3.04
N ALA A 277 -13.00 19.46 2.27
CA ALA A 277 -13.78 20.28 1.35
C ALA A 277 -14.56 21.41 2.06
N SER A 278 -14.98 21.20 3.31
CA SER A 278 -15.65 22.22 4.12
C SER A 278 -14.68 23.16 4.84
N THR A 279 -13.52 22.66 5.29
CA THR A 279 -12.48 23.48 5.93
C THR A 279 -11.76 24.38 4.92
N LEU A 280 -11.59 23.90 3.70
CA LEU A 280 -10.86 24.56 2.61
C LEU A 280 -11.77 24.73 1.36
N PRO A 281 -12.78 25.60 1.43
CA PRO A 281 -13.82 25.70 0.41
C PRO A 281 -13.31 26.22 -0.95
N THR A 282 -12.13 26.85 -1.02
CA THR A 282 -11.54 27.36 -2.28
C THR A 282 -10.30 26.59 -2.71
N THR A 283 -9.83 25.64 -1.91
CA THR A 283 -8.65 24.82 -2.24
C THR A 283 -9.06 23.66 -3.13
N GLY A 284 -8.28 23.43 -4.20
CA GLY A 284 -8.53 22.32 -5.10
C GLY A 284 -8.00 21.02 -4.52
N ILE A 285 -8.70 19.93 -4.78
CA ILE A 285 -8.35 18.61 -4.24
C ILE A 285 -8.47 17.59 -5.37
N ILE A 286 -7.36 16.97 -5.73
CA ILE A 286 -7.28 15.85 -6.68
C ILE A 286 -7.09 14.57 -5.85
N VAL A 287 -8.04 13.65 -5.91
CA VAL A 287 -7.98 12.37 -5.20
C VAL A 287 -7.82 11.27 -6.23
N LEU A 288 -6.64 10.67 -6.31
CA LEU A 288 -6.38 9.56 -7.24
C LEU A 288 -7.23 8.35 -6.84
N GLU A 289 -7.72 7.60 -7.82
CA GLU A 289 -8.42 6.35 -7.57
C GLU A 289 -7.66 5.17 -8.21
N ILE A 290 -7.03 4.36 -7.36
CA ILE A 290 -6.12 3.29 -7.76
C ILE A 290 -6.84 1.94 -7.63
N ASP A 291 -7.38 1.44 -8.75
CA ASP A 291 -8.21 0.23 -8.77
C ASP A 291 -7.53 -1.04 -8.22
N PRO A 292 -6.26 -1.36 -8.56
CA PRO A 292 -5.66 -2.64 -8.16
C PRO A 292 -5.45 -2.80 -6.65
N ILE A 293 -5.57 -1.72 -5.88
CA ILE A 293 -5.50 -1.73 -4.42
C ILE A 293 -6.87 -1.49 -3.74
N SER A 294 -7.95 -1.50 -4.52
CA SER A 294 -9.32 -1.14 -4.09
C SER A 294 -10.30 -2.33 -4.00
N GLY A 295 -9.78 -3.57 -3.98
CA GLY A 295 -10.62 -4.79 -3.94
C GLY A 295 -11.41 -5.06 -5.23
N ARG A 296 -10.94 -4.52 -6.36
CA ARG A 296 -11.57 -4.67 -7.67
C ARG A 296 -10.88 -5.74 -8.50
N ILE A 297 -11.62 -6.37 -9.40
CA ILE A 297 -11.05 -7.08 -10.55
C ILE A 297 -10.75 -6.03 -11.60
N CYS A 298 -9.49 -5.86 -11.97
CA CYS A 298 -9.07 -4.84 -12.93
C CYS A 298 -7.78 -5.26 -13.64
N PRO A 299 -7.28 -4.45 -14.60
CA PRO A 299 -5.93 -4.61 -15.12
C PRO A 299 -4.88 -4.47 -14.00
N PRO A 300 -3.66 -5.01 -14.20
CA PRO A 300 -2.56 -4.86 -13.26
C PRO A 300 -2.22 -3.40 -12.92
N MET A 301 -1.58 -3.19 -11.76
CA MET A 301 -0.96 -1.91 -11.42
C MET A 301 -0.01 -1.46 -12.54
N GLN A 302 -0.12 -0.17 -12.87
CA GLN A 302 0.75 0.48 -13.84
C GLN A 302 2.20 0.43 -13.39
N LYS A 303 3.13 0.43 -14.35
CA LYS A 303 4.55 0.59 -14.04
C LYS A 303 4.80 2.00 -13.49
N LYS A 304 5.87 2.17 -12.70
CA LYS A 304 6.28 3.45 -12.08
C LYS A 304 6.22 4.62 -13.08
N ALA A 305 6.88 4.50 -14.23
CA ALA A 305 6.92 5.55 -15.25
C ALA A 305 5.53 5.93 -15.81
N GLU A 306 4.65 4.95 -16.02
CA GLU A 306 3.29 5.18 -16.54
C GLU A 306 2.38 5.86 -15.51
N MET A 307 2.53 5.49 -14.24
CA MET A 307 1.83 6.13 -13.12
C MET A 307 2.25 7.60 -13.02
N LEU A 308 3.55 7.89 -13.02
CA LEU A 308 4.09 9.26 -12.95
C LEU A 308 3.65 10.10 -14.16
N ALA A 309 3.71 9.54 -15.38
CA ALA A 309 3.21 10.20 -16.58
C ALA A 309 1.71 10.51 -16.49
N SER A 310 0.91 9.60 -15.94
CA SER A 310 -0.53 9.81 -15.72
C SER A 310 -0.79 10.93 -14.72
N ILE A 311 -0.07 10.95 -13.60
CA ILE A 311 -0.16 12.00 -12.58
C ILE A 311 0.23 13.35 -13.16
N ASN A 312 1.34 13.45 -13.91
CA ASN A 312 1.77 14.70 -14.52
C ASN A 312 0.74 15.23 -15.54
N ARG A 313 0.10 14.35 -16.33
CA ARG A 313 -1.01 14.74 -17.23
C ARG A 313 -2.22 15.27 -16.46
N ILE A 314 -2.58 14.64 -15.35
CA ILE A 314 -3.70 15.09 -14.50
C ILE A 314 -3.40 16.46 -13.89
N LEU A 315 -2.21 16.64 -13.32
CA LEU A 315 -1.80 17.93 -12.75
C LEU A 315 -1.76 19.03 -13.82
N SER A 316 -1.22 18.73 -15.01
CA SER A 316 -1.16 19.69 -16.12
C SER A 316 -2.54 20.07 -16.64
N HIS A 317 -3.47 19.11 -16.73
CA HIS A 317 -4.86 19.35 -17.16
C HIS A 317 -5.59 20.34 -16.25
N HIS A 318 -5.26 20.33 -14.95
CA HIS A 318 -5.82 21.25 -13.95
C HIS A 318 -4.92 22.47 -13.66
N ASN A 319 -3.88 22.70 -14.46
CA ASN A 319 -2.91 23.79 -14.30
C ASN A 319 -2.24 23.83 -12.91
N VAL A 320 -2.01 22.68 -12.29
CA VAL A 320 -1.39 22.57 -10.97
C VAL A 320 0.13 22.60 -11.10
N GLN A 321 0.76 23.71 -10.67
CA GLN A 321 2.21 23.91 -10.72
C GLN A 321 2.92 23.59 -9.40
N LYS A 322 2.25 23.83 -8.28
CA LYS A 322 2.70 23.48 -6.92
C LYS A 322 1.54 22.83 -6.18
N PHE A 323 1.81 21.82 -5.36
CA PHE A 323 0.77 21.12 -4.61
C PHE A 323 1.27 20.57 -3.26
N VAL A 324 0.31 20.32 -2.36
CA VAL A 324 0.51 19.50 -1.16
C VAL A 324 0.26 18.04 -1.50
N LEU A 325 1.20 17.18 -1.12
CA LEU A 325 1.07 15.74 -1.32
C LEU A 325 0.59 15.07 -0.03
N ALA A 326 -0.65 14.58 -0.01
CA ALA A 326 -1.19 13.83 1.12
C ALA A 326 -1.38 12.37 0.72
N SER A 327 -0.82 11.43 1.48
CA SER A 327 -0.95 10.01 1.12
C SER A 327 -0.94 9.08 2.31
N ASN A 328 -1.70 7.99 2.20
CA ASN A 328 -1.81 6.99 3.25
C ASN A 328 -1.30 5.63 2.81
N SER A 329 -0.57 4.93 3.70
CA SER A 329 -0.23 3.51 3.53
C SER A 329 0.39 3.27 2.15
N TYR A 330 -0.16 2.38 1.32
CA TYR A 330 0.31 2.14 -0.05
C TYR A 330 0.43 3.41 -0.90
N GLY A 331 -0.41 4.43 -0.70
CA GLY A 331 -0.30 5.71 -1.43
C GLY A 331 1.05 6.42 -1.20
N THR A 332 1.73 6.12 -0.09
CA THR A 332 3.09 6.63 0.17
C THR A 332 4.13 6.05 -0.79
N VAL A 333 3.89 4.87 -1.38
CA VAL A 333 4.74 4.31 -2.46
C VAL A 333 4.70 5.21 -3.69
N VAL A 334 3.50 5.61 -4.11
CA VAL A 334 3.33 6.55 -5.23
C VAL A 334 3.95 7.90 -4.87
N SER A 335 3.87 8.32 -3.61
CA SER A 335 4.50 9.56 -3.15
C SER A 335 6.02 9.50 -3.22
N THR A 336 6.63 8.38 -2.84
CA THR A 336 8.08 8.13 -3.02
C THR A 336 8.45 8.20 -4.50
N HIS A 337 7.65 7.60 -5.39
CA HIS A 337 7.91 7.68 -6.84
C HIS A 337 7.84 9.13 -7.37
N ILE A 338 6.88 9.93 -6.90
CA ILE A 338 6.77 11.36 -7.24
C ILE A 338 7.99 12.13 -6.72
N LEU A 339 8.45 11.82 -5.50
CA LEU A 339 9.62 12.45 -4.89
C LEU A 339 10.91 12.17 -5.66
N HIS A 340 11.05 10.96 -6.21
CA HIS A 340 12.19 10.55 -7.03
C HIS A 340 12.12 11.05 -8.48
N ASP A 341 10.98 11.58 -8.93
CA ASP A 341 10.83 12.13 -10.27
C ASP A 341 11.29 13.58 -10.31
N THR A 342 12.26 13.90 -11.17
CA THR A 342 12.88 15.23 -11.23
C THR A 342 11.89 16.35 -11.60
N GLN A 343 10.83 16.05 -12.35
CA GLN A 343 9.83 17.05 -12.74
C GLN A 343 8.78 17.26 -11.65
N LEU A 344 8.26 16.19 -11.07
CA LEU A 344 7.19 16.24 -10.09
C LEU A 344 7.68 16.59 -8.69
N SER A 345 8.89 16.15 -8.30
CA SER A 345 9.47 16.43 -6.98
C SER A 345 9.59 17.93 -6.70
N ASN A 346 9.92 18.71 -7.74
CA ASN A 346 9.98 20.17 -7.68
C ASN A 346 8.61 20.84 -7.55
N LYS A 347 7.51 20.13 -7.85
CA LYS A 347 6.14 20.65 -7.70
C LYS A 347 5.56 20.40 -6.31
N ILE A 348 6.20 19.56 -5.49
CA ILE A 348 5.79 19.32 -4.11
C ILE A 348 6.16 20.55 -3.26
N TYR A 349 5.17 21.14 -2.61
CA TYR A 349 5.38 22.21 -1.63
C TYR A 349 5.55 21.66 -0.21
N SER A 350 4.68 20.71 0.16
CA SER A 350 4.70 20.04 1.46
C SER A 350 4.10 18.64 1.32
N MET A 351 4.38 17.79 2.30
CA MET A 351 3.94 16.39 2.32
C MET A 351 3.24 16.06 3.64
N VAL A 352 2.17 15.28 3.57
CA VAL A 352 1.51 14.67 4.73
C VAL A 352 1.41 13.17 4.48
N LEU A 353 2.29 12.41 5.14
CA LEU A 353 2.39 10.96 5.01
C LEU A 353 1.70 10.30 6.20
N ILE A 354 0.70 9.47 5.93
CA ILE A 354 -0.12 8.82 6.97
C ILE A 354 0.17 7.33 6.99
N ASP A 355 0.67 6.83 8.11
CA ASP A 355 1.12 5.45 8.29
C ASP A 355 2.00 4.97 7.12
N PRO A 356 3.11 5.68 6.82
CA PRO A 356 3.93 5.40 5.65
C PRO A 356 4.56 4.01 5.73
N VAL A 357 4.29 3.20 4.70
CA VAL A 357 4.89 1.87 4.55
C VAL A 357 6.27 1.91 3.90
N THR A 358 6.69 3.08 3.40
CA THR A 358 7.92 3.25 2.61
C THR A 358 9.16 3.52 3.45
N ILE A 359 9.00 3.96 4.70
CA ILE A 359 10.11 4.25 5.61
C ILE A 359 10.57 2.95 6.27
N LEU A 360 11.87 2.68 6.26
CA LEU A 360 12.47 1.41 6.70
C LEU A 360 11.89 0.17 5.99
N LEU A 361 11.42 0.32 4.74
CA LEU A 361 10.76 -0.76 3.99
C LEU A 361 11.63 -2.01 3.75
N HIS A 362 12.96 -1.90 3.86
CA HIS A 362 13.87 -3.03 3.79
C HIS A 362 13.78 -3.98 5.00
N LEU A 363 13.20 -3.51 6.13
CA LEU A 363 12.91 -4.31 7.30
C LEU A 363 11.74 -5.27 7.02
N PRO A 364 11.73 -6.44 7.67
CA PRO A 364 10.74 -7.47 7.38
C PRO A 364 9.32 -7.12 7.81
N ASP A 365 9.10 -6.12 8.67
CA ASP A 365 7.81 -5.83 9.29
C ASP A 365 6.66 -5.68 8.30
N VAL A 366 6.77 -4.72 7.37
CA VAL A 366 5.70 -4.44 6.39
C VAL A 366 5.40 -5.69 5.56
N ALA A 367 6.44 -6.30 4.98
CA ALA A 367 6.29 -7.46 4.11
C ALA A 367 5.74 -8.67 4.86
N TYR A 368 6.30 -9.00 6.02
CA TYR A 368 5.89 -10.12 6.85
C TYR A 368 4.46 -9.94 7.37
N ASN A 369 4.18 -8.80 8.01
CA ASN A 369 2.90 -8.53 8.67
C ASN A 369 1.74 -8.49 7.68
N PHE A 370 1.99 -8.03 6.45
CA PHE A 370 0.98 -7.96 5.40
C PHE A 370 0.83 -9.28 4.62
N LEU A 371 1.92 -9.96 4.24
CA LEU A 371 1.87 -11.06 3.27
C LEU A 371 2.11 -12.46 3.84
N ARG A 372 2.72 -12.57 5.03
CA ARG A 372 3.18 -13.86 5.58
C ARG A 372 2.61 -14.20 6.95
N ARG A 373 2.35 -13.22 7.81
CA ARG A 373 1.82 -13.42 9.16
C ARG A 373 0.52 -14.22 9.13
N GLN A 374 0.46 -15.24 9.98
CA GLN A 374 -0.78 -15.97 10.22
C GLN A 374 -1.65 -15.16 11.19
N PRO A 375 -2.89 -14.83 10.81
CA PRO A 375 -3.74 -13.98 11.64
C PRO A 375 -4.18 -14.71 12.91
N ARG A 376 -4.10 -14.01 14.04
CA ARG A 376 -4.55 -14.44 15.37
C ARG A 376 -5.57 -13.46 15.96
N ARG A 377 -5.37 -12.16 15.76
CA ARG A 377 -6.25 -11.08 16.26
C ARG A 377 -7.33 -10.71 15.25
N ALA A 378 -8.37 -10.01 15.69
CA ALA A 378 -9.50 -9.65 14.84
C ALA A 378 -9.09 -8.75 13.66
N ASN A 379 -8.37 -7.66 13.93
CA ASN A 379 -7.75 -6.80 12.92
C ASN A 379 -6.84 -7.55 11.94
N GLU A 380 -6.04 -8.52 12.42
CA GLU A 380 -5.19 -9.35 11.57
C GLU A 380 -6.01 -10.25 10.63
N HIS A 381 -7.10 -10.86 11.12
CA HIS A 381 -8.01 -11.63 10.27
C HIS A 381 -8.69 -10.77 9.20
N MET A 382 -9.09 -9.55 9.57
CA MET A 382 -9.66 -8.59 8.64
C MET A 382 -8.63 -8.20 7.57
N LEU A 383 -7.42 -7.83 7.97
CA LEU A 383 -6.34 -7.48 7.04
C LEU A 383 -6.03 -8.64 6.10
N HIS A 384 -5.85 -9.84 6.65
CA HIS A 384 -5.47 -11.02 5.89
C HIS A 384 -6.52 -11.41 4.85
N TYR A 385 -7.80 -11.47 5.22
CA TYR A 385 -8.86 -11.86 4.27
C TYR A 385 -9.26 -10.68 3.38
N PHE A 386 -9.48 -9.47 3.87
CA PHE A 386 -10.02 -8.39 3.03
C PHE A 386 -8.96 -7.55 2.31
N GLY A 387 -7.75 -7.46 2.84
CA GLY A 387 -6.62 -6.78 2.19
C GLY A 387 -5.68 -7.76 1.48
N SER A 388 -4.89 -8.49 2.26
CA SER A 388 -3.70 -9.21 1.77
C SER A 388 -3.95 -10.30 0.74
N THR A 389 -5.13 -10.94 0.79
CA THR A 389 -5.45 -12.07 -0.10
C THR A 389 -6.50 -11.71 -1.15
N ASP A 390 -6.80 -10.42 -1.34
CA ASP A 390 -7.52 -9.96 -2.54
C ASP A 390 -6.65 -10.20 -3.77
N GLN A 391 -7.27 -10.56 -4.90
CA GLN A 391 -6.52 -11.02 -6.07
C GLN A 391 -5.64 -9.92 -6.67
N MET A 392 -6.11 -8.68 -6.74
CA MET A 392 -5.36 -7.60 -7.36
C MET A 392 -4.41 -6.93 -6.37
N VAL A 393 -4.78 -6.87 -5.08
CA VAL A 393 -3.86 -6.43 -4.03
C VAL A 393 -2.67 -7.39 -3.95
N ALA A 394 -2.93 -8.70 -3.83
CA ALA A 394 -1.88 -9.71 -3.75
C ALA A 394 -1.01 -9.70 -5.01
N HIS A 395 -1.62 -9.63 -6.20
CA HIS A 395 -0.86 -9.51 -7.45
C HIS A 395 0.01 -8.24 -7.46
N THR A 396 -0.54 -7.09 -7.07
CA THR A 396 0.21 -5.83 -7.03
C THR A 396 1.43 -5.94 -6.13
N LEU A 397 1.27 -6.45 -4.90
CA LEU A 397 2.35 -6.59 -3.94
C LEU A 397 3.36 -7.68 -4.32
N CYS A 398 2.95 -8.70 -5.07
CA CYS A 398 3.81 -9.80 -5.47
C CYS A 398 4.40 -9.65 -6.88
N ARG A 399 3.93 -8.73 -7.73
CA ARG A 399 4.38 -8.64 -9.13
C ARG A 399 4.66 -7.22 -9.63
N ARG A 400 4.27 -6.20 -8.87
CA ARG A 400 4.41 -4.78 -9.22
C ARG A 400 4.95 -3.92 -8.06
N PHE A 401 5.48 -4.55 -7.01
CA PHE A 401 6.04 -3.87 -5.84
C PHE A 401 7.52 -4.23 -5.71
N PHE A 402 8.39 -3.34 -6.19
CA PHE A 402 9.84 -3.49 -6.09
C PHE A 402 10.34 -2.62 -4.95
N TRP A 403 10.69 -3.25 -3.82
CA TRP A 403 10.92 -2.54 -2.56
C TRP A 403 12.01 -1.46 -2.67
N ALA A 404 13.07 -1.70 -3.45
CA ALA A 404 14.17 -0.76 -3.65
C ALA A 404 13.73 0.53 -4.37
N GLU A 405 12.71 0.47 -5.23
CA GLU A 405 12.12 1.66 -5.87
C GLU A 405 11.10 2.38 -4.96
N ASN A 406 10.68 1.72 -3.87
CA ASN A 406 9.58 2.15 -3.02
C ASN A 406 10.05 2.67 -1.65
N ILE A 407 11.29 2.37 -1.25
CA ILE A 407 11.84 2.80 0.02
C ILE A 407 12.06 4.32 0.02
N LEU A 408 11.67 4.95 1.12
CA LEU A 408 11.91 6.37 1.40
C LEU A 408 12.87 6.46 2.58
N TRP A 409 14.00 7.13 2.35
CA TRP A 409 15.00 7.35 3.37
C TRP A 409 14.85 8.73 4.04
N LYS A 410 15.37 8.87 5.26
CA LYS A 410 15.23 10.09 6.08
C LYS A 410 15.88 11.32 5.43
N ASP A 411 17.07 11.18 4.90
CA ASP A 411 17.84 12.21 4.18
C ASP A 411 17.09 12.76 2.97
N GLU A 412 16.22 11.97 2.33
CA GLU A 412 15.40 12.43 1.22
C GLU A 412 14.26 13.38 1.64
N LEU A 413 14.03 13.52 2.95
CA LEU A 413 13.08 14.47 3.54
C LEU A 413 13.73 15.82 3.90
N LYS A 414 15.07 15.92 3.84
CA LYS A 414 15.79 17.17 4.16
C LYS A 414 15.37 18.32 3.24
N GLY A 415 15.29 19.51 3.80
CA GLY A 415 14.89 20.73 3.09
C GLY A 415 13.39 20.77 2.73
N ARG A 416 12.58 19.83 3.23
CA ARG A 416 11.14 19.73 2.91
C ARG A 416 10.26 19.89 4.13
N ASN A 417 9.06 20.42 3.89
CA ASN A 417 8.00 20.48 4.88
C ASN A 417 7.19 19.18 4.87
N VAL A 418 7.38 18.33 5.87
CA VAL A 418 6.80 16.98 5.95
C VAL A 418 6.11 16.79 7.29
N VAL A 419 4.86 16.34 7.25
CA VAL A 419 4.12 15.83 8.41
C VAL A 419 3.97 14.32 8.26
N ILE A 420 4.38 13.57 9.28
CA ILE A 420 4.28 12.10 9.31
C ILE A 420 3.35 11.69 10.45
N TRP A 421 2.24 11.05 10.10
CA TRP A 421 1.31 10.44 11.05
C TRP A 421 1.66 8.97 11.24
N LEU A 422 1.77 8.55 12.50
CA LEU A 422 2.06 7.16 12.87
C LEU A 422 1.00 6.63 13.85
N GLY A 423 0.32 5.55 13.50
CA GLY A 423 -0.49 4.78 14.43
C GLY A 423 0.38 4.10 15.48
N GLY A 424 0.15 4.37 16.76
CA GLY A 424 1.01 3.87 17.83
C GLY A 424 0.95 2.35 18.05
N ARG A 425 -0.06 1.67 17.52
CA ARG A 425 -0.24 0.20 17.56
C ARG A 425 -0.42 -0.39 16.17
N ASP A 426 0.21 0.23 15.18
CA ASP A 426 0.14 -0.19 13.78
C ASP A 426 0.53 -1.67 13.61
N LEU A 427 -0.41 -2.48 13.10
CA LEU A 427 -0.19 -3.91 12.90
C LEU A 427 0.70 -4.24 11.69
N ILE A 428 0.99 -3.28 10.81
CA ILE A 428 1.74 -3.43 9.56
C ILE A 428 3.14 -2.84 9.71
N VAL A 429 3.23 -1.57 10.08
CA VAL A 429 4.48 -0.80 10.19
C VAL A 429 4.98 -0.84 11.64
N ASP A 430 6.29 -0.98 11.83
CA ASP A 430 6.89 -0.74 13.14
C ASP A 430 6.99 0.77 13.39
N SER A 431 5.88 1.38 13.81
CA SER A 431 5.79 2.83 14.05
C SER A 431 6.82 3.32 15.07
N ALA A 432 7.17 2.50 16.07
CA ALA A 432 8.16 2.86 17.07
C ALA A 432 9.57 2.91 16.45
N GLY A 433 9.94 1.89 15.65
CA GLY A 433 11.18 1.88 14.88
C GLY A 433 11.27 3.02 13.87
N VAL A 434 10.17 3.32 13.17
CA VAL A 434 10.10 4.45 12.22
C VAL A 434 10.26 5.78 12.94
N LYS A 435 9.57 5.99 14.08
CA LYS A 435 9.74 7.20 14.90
C LYS A 435 11.20 7.35 15.31
N LYS A 436 11.80 6.32 15.90
CA LYS A 436 13.21 6.30 16.34
C LYS A 436 14.17 6.66 15.20
N TYR A 437 13.96 6.09 14.02
CA TYR A 437 14.78 6.37 12.84
C TYR A 437 14.66 7.84 12.40
N LEU A 438 13.46 8.41 12.43
CA LEU A 438 13.22 9.78 11.99
C LEU A 438 13.67 10.84 13.00
N THR A 439 13.68 10.54 14.30
CA THR A 439 14.04 11.50 15.36
C THR A 439 15.50 11.46 15.77
N ASP A 440 16.29 10.48 15.32
CA ASP A 440 17.66 10.19 15.82
C ASP A 440 17.75 9.92 17.33
N SER A 441 16.63 9.97 18.05
CA SER A 441 16.59 9.76 19.50
C SER A 441 16.84 8.28 19.82
N GLY A 442 17.85 8.00 20.64
CA GLY A 442 17.88 6.79 21.46
C GLY A 442 16.62 6.66 22.32
N GLU A 443 16.45 5.54 23.01
CA GLU A 443 15.31 5.39 23.93
C GLU A 443 15.22 6.60 24.88
N PHE A 444 14.07 7.28 24.85
CA PHE A 444 13.58 8.27 25.83
C PHE A 444 14.65 9.13 26.52
N ASP A 445 15.26 10.07 25.80
CA ASP A 445 15.91 11.22 26.43
C ASP A 445 15.43 12.51 25.74
N ASP A 446 14.96 13.46 26.56
CA ASP A 446 14.35 14.74 26.17
C ASP A 446 15.37 15.81 25.71
N GLU A 447 16.63 15.43 25.44
CA GLU A 447 17.64 16.33 24.88
C GLU A 447 18.48 15.60 23.83
N ASP A 448 18.52 16.18 22.63
CA ASP A 448 19.32 15.68 21.52
C ASP A 448 20.72 16.34 21.50
N ALA A 449 21.75 15.56 21.18
CA ALA A 449 23.17 15.94 21.31
C ALA A 449 23.65 16.99 20.28
N GLU A 450 22.75 17.49 19.43
CA GLU A 450 23.08 18.24 18.21
C GLU A 450 22.45 19.65 18.17
N GLY A 451 21.88 20.14 19.28
CA GLY A 451 21.42 21.54 19.38
C GLY A 451 20.17 21.88 18.56
N ARG A 452 19.39 20.88 18.15
CA ARG A 452 18.08 21.05 17.50
C ARG A 452 17.04 21.47 18.56
N VAL A 453 16.26 22.53 18.29
CA VAL A 453 15.14 22.93 19.16
C VAL A 453 14.02 21.90 19.02
N VAL A 454 13.75 21.16 20.09
CA VAL A 454 12.67 20.16 20.18
C VAL A 454 11.47 20.81 20.85
N GLU A 455 10.36 21.02 20.13
CA GLU A 455 9.10 21.47 20.72
C GLU A 455 8.02 20.38 20.61
N PHE A 456 7.48 19.99 21.76
CA PHE A 456 6.32 19.09 21.84
C PHE A 456 5.03 19.89 21.80
N VAL A 457 4.54 20.24 20.60
CA VAL A 457 3.25 20.92 20.43
C VAL A 457 2.16 19.88 20.17
N ASN A 458 1.12 19.85 21.01
CA ASN A 458 -0.08 19.01 20.85
C ASN A 458 0.19 17.48 20.70
N GLY A 459 1.24 16.97 21.35
CA GLY A 459 1.59 15.54 21.33
C GLY A 459 2.34 15.06 20.08
N GLY A 460 2.80 15.98 19.23
CA GLY A 460 3.74 15.71 18.15
C GLY A 460 5.19 16.05 18.52
N TRP A 461 6.14 15.51 17.75
CA TRP A 461 7.55 15.91 17.75
C TRP A 461 7.81 16.74 16.49
N GLU A 462 8.54 17.84 16.60
CA GLU A 462 8.85 18.70 15.45
C GLU A 462 10.31 19.12 15.48
N THR A 463 10.94 19.17 14.30
CA THR A 463 12.27 19.72 14.13
C THR A 463 12.37 20.52 12.82
N LYS A 464 13.36 21.40 12.75
CA LYS A 464 13.79 22.06 11.52
C LYS A 464 15.21 21.65 11.20
N ASP A 465 15.44 21.26 9.96
CA ASP A 465 16.79 20.97 9.48
C ASP A 465 17.53 22.25 9.05
N GLU A 466 18.83 22.10 8.80
CA GLU A 466 19.73 23.19 8.39
C GLU A 466 19.33 23.80 7.03
N GLU A 467 18.63 23.04 6.19
CA GLU A 467 18.13 23.46 4.87
C GLU A 467 16.78 24.20 4.98
N GLY A 468 16.25 24.37 6.20
CA GLY A 468 14.99 25.04 6.50
C GLY A 468 13.75 24.16 6.34
N GLY A 469 13.93 22.86 6.09
CA GLY A 469 12.86 21.87 6.04
C GLY A 469 12.28 21.63 7.43
N ARG A 470 10.95 21.47 7.52
CA ARG A 470 10.22 21.18 8.76
C ARG A 470 9.74 19.74 8.76
N LEU A 471 10.19 18.93 9.71
CA LEU A 471 9.70 17.56 9.93
C LEU A 471 8.86 17.51 11.21
N LYS A 472 7.56 17.24 11.06
CA LYS A 472 6.60 17.05 12.16
C LYS A 472 6.16 15.59 12.20
N ILE A 473 6.29 14.93 13.35
CA ILE A 473 5.80 13.57 13.59
C ILE A 473 4.61 13.63 14.55
N VAL A 474 3.47 13.12 14.11
CA VAL A 474 2.24 13.04 14.90
C VAL A 474 2.02 11.60 15.33
N TRP A 475 1.98 11.37 16.65
CA TRP A 475 1.78 10.05 17.23
C TRP A 475 0.31 9.80 17.57
N GLY A 476 -0.33 8.91 16.82
CA GLY A 476 -1.69 8.46 17.07
C GLY A 476 -1.72 7.41 18.18
N ASP A 477 -1.71 7.84 19.45
CA ASP A 477 -1.74 6.89 20.57
C ASP A 477 -2.97 5.98 20.52
N GLY A 478 -2.74 4.68 20.71
CA GLY A 478 -3.76 3.65 20.60
C GLY A 478 -4.26 3.37 19.18
N LEU A 479 -3.91 4.16 18.16
CA LEU A 479 -4.35 3.92 16.79
C LEU A 479 -3.58 2.77 16.13
N ASP A 480 -4.32 1.88 15.50
CA ASP A 480 -3.82 0.91 14.53
C ASP A 480 -3.75 1.56 13.13
N HIS A 481 -3.16 0.85 12.17
CA HIS A 481 -2.97 1.30 10.80
C HIS A 481 -4.26 1.85 10.18
N ALA A 482 -4.19 3.06 9.61
CA ALA A 482 -5.29 3.77 8.99
C ALA A 482 -6.52 3.97 9.91
N GLN A 483 -6.42 3.81 11.23
CA GLN A 483 -7.52 4.12 12.15
C GLN A 483 -7.74 5.62 12.36
N VAL A 484 -6.78 6.46 11.97
CA VAL A 484 -6.92 7.92 11.97
C VAL A 484 -8.16 8.39 11.21
N PHE A 485 -8.62 7.64 10.20
CA PHE A 485 -9.82 7.95 9.41
C PHE A 485 -11.13 7.52 10.06
N GLY A 486 -11.09 6.69 11.10
CA GLY A 486 -12.27 6.05 11.69
C GLY A 486 -13.04 6.92 12.69
N GLU A 487 -12.34 7.79 13.42
CA GLU A 487 -12.95 8.61 14.47
C GLU A 487 -12.80 10.11 14.21
N LYS A 488 -13.85 10.87 14.55
CA LYS A 488 -13.93 12.32 14.28
C LYS A 488 -12.79 13.11 14.88
N ARG A 489 -12.38 12.78 16.10
CA ARG A 489 -11.25 13.44 16.77
C ARG A 489 -9.99 13.38 15.89
N TRP A 490 -9.66 12.19 15.41
CA TRP A 490 -8.41 11.94 14.70
C TRP A 490 -8.41 12.51 13.29
N TYR A 491 -9.46 12.25 12.50
CA TYR A 491 -9.50 12.83 11.16
C TYR A 491 -9.63 14.35 11.18
N THR A 492 -10.24 14.95 12.21
CA THR A 492 -10.28 16.42 12.32
C THR A 492 -8.88 16.99 12.54
N GLN A 493 -8.05 16.35 13.38
CA GLN A 493 -6.66 16.77 13.57
C GLN A 493 -5.83 16.56 12.29
N LEU A 494 -6.00 15.43 11.60
CA LEU A 494 -5.36 15.19 10.30
C LEU A 494 -5.74 16.26 9.27
N VAL A 495 -7.01 16.67 9.22
CA VAL A 495 -7.46 17.74 8.32
C VAL A 495 -6.82 19.07 8.65
N ARG A 496 -6.62 19.39 9.94
CA ARG A 496 -5.88 20.60 10.34
C ARG A 496 -4.44 20.55 9.84
N ASP A 497 -3.74 19.43 10.04
CA ASP A 497 -2.35 19.31 9.57
C ASP A 497 -2.23 19.41 8.05
N ILE A 498 -3.19 18.83 7.29
CA ILE A 498 -3.25 18.98 5.83
C ILE A 498 -3.54 20.43 5.44
N ALA A 499 -4.44 21.12 6.15
CA ALA A 499 -4.77 22.52 5.89
C ALA A 499 -3.59 23.45 6.19
N GLU A 500 -2.89 23.24 7.32
CA GLU A 500 -1.65 23.95 7.67
C GLU A 500 -0.55 23.68 6.63
N ALA A 501 -0.43 22.45 6.12
CA ALA A 501 0.51 22.12 5.06
C ALA A 501 0.17 22.79 3.72
N ALA A 502 -1.12 23.11 3.49
CA ALA A 502 -1.60 23.79 2.30
C ALA A 502 -1.54 25.31 2.39
N ASP A 503 -1.38 25.87 3.59
CA ASP A 503 -1.22 27.31 3.77
C ASP A 503 0.12 27.77 3.17
N ALA A 504 0.05 28.59 2.13
CA ALA A 504 1.21 29.16 1.47
C ALA A 504 1.68 30.45 2.15
N GLY A 505 1.03 30.88 3.24
CA GLY A 505 1.45 32.02 4.04
C GLY A 505 1.59 33.29 3.21
N GLY A 506 0.53 33.69 2.50
CA GLY A 506 0.40 35.03 1.90
C GLY A 506 1.50 35.48 0.92
N GLN A 507 2.43 34.62 0.49
CA GLN A 507 3.29 34.90 -0.64
C GLN A 507 2.48 34.65 -1.91
N GLY A 508 1.75 35.68 -2.33
CA GLY A 508 1.04 35.71 -3.60
C GLY A 508 1.98 35.43 -4.78
N PRO A 509 1.43 35.07 -5.95
CA PRO A 509 2.24 34.71 -7.11
C PRO A 509 3.16 35.89 -7.46
N ALA A 510 4.47 35.62 -7.48
CA ALA A 510 5.44 36.49 -8.16
C ALA A 510 5.28 36.36 -9.67
#